data_AF-A0A4V2QFJ2-F1
#
_entry.id   AF-A0A4V2QFJ2-F1
#
_cell.length_a   1.000
_cell.length_b   1.000
_cell.length_c   1.000
_cell.angle_alpha   90.00
_cell.angle_beta   90.00
_cell.angle_gamma   90.00
#
_symmetry.space_group_name_H-M   'P 1'
#
loop_
_entity.id
_entity.type
_entity.pdbx_description
1 polymer ?
#
loop_
_entity_poly.entity_id
_entity_poly.type
_entity_poly.pdbx_seq_one_letter_code
_entity_poly.pdbx_strand_id
1 'polypeptide(L)'
;MKDVGEEIFWRNACAVLRDIGMSHLDPAHGAAVDVVRWCLLVRGRPTHHRQTFLEAESPALLAYLETLATSGDAAGWRTLEQRIRHHAELLHEKDIQPRARPKLAAIWHCLPELAGIGQTILDGADELKSAADFEVAPTDTDAKAGDGGDDKGSAGKTGSNGTAAKPRPSRLALPVVAVVLTETETKVLDLGDDANDANAKNDDTPDGPDGPTGPKPGVPK
;
A
#
# COMPACT_ATOMS: atom_id res chain seq x y z
N MET A 1 24.20 21.89 -6.03
CA MET A 1 24.86 21.10 -4.96
C MET A 1 23.86 20.06 -4.51
N LYS A 2 24.27 18.79 -4.39
CA LYS A 2 23.42 17.79 -3.73
C LYS A 2 23.37 18.10 -2.24
N ASP A 3 22.21 17.92 -1.64
CA ASP A 3 22.05 18.05 -0.18
C ASP A 3 22.84 16.91 0.50
N VAL A 4 23.40 17.17 1.69
CA VAL A 4 24.16 16.20 2.49
C VAL A 4 23.32 14.95 2.77
N GLY A 5 22.00 15.13 2.98
CA GLY A 5 21.06 14.03 3.15
C GLY A 5 20.98 13.10 1.93
N GLU A 6 21.00 13.65 0.72
CA GLU A 6 20.98 12.89 -0.52
C GLU A 6 22.30 12.13 -0.73
N GLU A 7 23.45 12.72 -0.38
CA GLU A 7 24.74 12.04 -0.45
C GLU A 7 24.79 10.83 0.49
N ILE A 8 24.33 10.99 1.74
CA ILE A 8 24.27 9.90 2.72
C ILE A 8 23.34 8.79 2.22
N PHE A 9 22.17 9.14 1.66
CA PHE A 9 21.23 8.19 1.10
C PHE A 9 21.87 7.32 0.02
N TRP A 10 22.52 7.93 -0.98
CA TRP A 10 23.16 7.18 -2.06
C TRP A 10 24.41 6.41 -1.60
N ARG A 11 25.18 6.94 -0.63
CA ARG A 11 26.29 6.20 -0.03
C ARG A 11 25.82 4.92 0.66
N ASN A 12 24.72 4.99 1.40
CA ASN A 12 24.11 3.83 2.07
C ASN A 12 23.61 2.80 1.04
N ALA A 13 22.95 3.25 -0.03
CA ALA A 13 22.49 2.38 -1.10
C ALA A 13 23.64 1.56 -1.73
N CYS A 14 24.77 2.22 -2.05
CA CYS A 14 25.95 1.55 -2.57
C CYS A 14 26.59 0.59 -1.55
N ALA A 15 26.59 0.94 -0.26
CA ALA A 15 27.09 0.07 0.81
C ALA A 15 26.24 -1.20 0.94
N VAL A 16 24.92 -1.09 0.88
CA VAL A 16 24.01 -2.24 0.89
C VAL A 16 24.30 -3.19 -0.28
N LEU A 17 24.50 -2.67 -1.49
CA LEU A 17 24.83 -3.52 -2.65
C LEU A 17 26.14 -4.29 -2.46
N ARG A 18 27.14 -3.68 -1.85
CA ARG A 18 28.40 -4.36 -1.50
C ARG A 18 28.16 -5.46 -0.47
N ASP A 19 27.40 -5.18 0.58
CA ASP A 19 27.12 -6.10 1.68
C ASP A 19 26.32 -7.34 1.25
N ILE A 20 25.50 -7.22 0.19
CA ILE A 20 24.73 -8.34 -0.37
C ILE A 20 25.40 -8.99 -1.60
N GLY A 21 26.63 -8.58 -1.96
CA GLY A 21 27.39 -9.15 -3.08
C GLY A 21 26.85 -8.77 -4.48
N MET A 22 26.12 -7.66 -4.60
CA MET A 22 25.45 -7.22 -5.83
C MET A 22 25.91 -5.83 -6.29
N SER A 23 27.20 -5.51 -6.12
CA SER A 23 27.77 -4.20 -6.51
C SER A 23 27.69 -3.87 -8.00
N HIS A 24 27.33 -4.85 -8.84
CA HIS A 24 27.13 -4.67 -10.28
C HIS A 24 25.74 -4.13 -10.64
N LEU A 25 24.78 -4.12 -9.70
CA LEU A 25 23.43 -3.59 -9.92
C LEU A 25 23.39 -2.06 -9.80
N ASP A 26 22.35 -1.45 -10.38
CA ASP A 26 22.09 -0.01 -10.18
C ASP A 26 21.85 0.28 -8.67
N PRO A 27 22.43 1.36 -8.11
CA PRO A 27 22.23 1.77 -6.71
C PRO A 27 20.78 1.84 -6.25
N ALA A 28 19.81 2.04 -7.13
CA ALA A 28 18.38 2.01 -6.82
C ALA A 28 17.97 0.71 -6.10
N HIS A 29 18.58 -0.44 -6.43
CA HIS A 29 18.31 -1.71 -5.75
C HIS A 29 18.77 -1.68 -4.30
N GLY A 30 19.95 -1.12 -4.03
CA GLY A 30 20.46 -0.96 -2.66
C GLY A 30 19.66 0.07 -1.87
N ALA A 31 19.18 1.12 -2.55
CA ALA A 31 18.32 2.12 -1.96
C ALA A 31 16.99 1.51 -1.49
N ALA A 32 16.29 0.76 -2.35
CA ALA A 32 15.05 0.08 -1.99
C ALA A 32 15.21 -0.83 -0.76
N VAL A 33 16.29 -1.60 -0.70
CA VAL A 33 16.62 -2.44 0.46
C VAL A 33 16.85 -1.59 1.72
N ASP A 34 17.60 -0.49 1.64
CA ASP A 34 17.81 0.40 2.79
C ASP A 34 16.52 1.07 3.25
N VAL A 35 15.61 1.43 2.34
CA VAL A 35 14.30 1.98 2.70
C VAL A 35 13.49 0.97 3.51
N VAL A 36 13.31 -0.26 3.00
CA VAL A 36 12.56 -1.31 3.72
C VAL A 36 13.21 -1.63 5.07
N ARG A 37 14.54 -1.76 5.10
CA ARG A 37 15.30 -1.98 6.33
C ARG A 37 15.06 -0.87 7.36
N TRP A 38 15.09 0.39 6.92
CA TRP A 38 14.86 1.53 7.80
C TRP A 38 13.42 1.55 8.32
N CYS A 39 12.43 1.36 7.44
CA CYS A 39 11.01 1.31 7.82
C CYS A 39 10.74 0.18 8.81
N LEU A 40 11.34 -1.00 8.64
CA LEU A 40 11.25 -2.10 9.61
C LEU A 40 11.83 -1.74 10.97
N LEU A 41 12.95 -1.01 11.00
CA LEU A 41 13.62 -0.65 12.24
C LEU A 41 12.81 0.35 13.05
N VAL A 42 12.27 1.38 12.38
CA VAL A 42 11.53 2.46 13.04
C VAL A 42 10.02 2.24 13.10
N ARG A 43 9.51 1.24 12.35
CA ARG A 43 8.09 0.97 12.14
C ARG A 43 7.31 2.22 11.71
N GLY A 44 7.83 2.92 10.71
CA GLY A 44 7.32 4.23 10.31
C GLY A 44 7.48 4.52 8.82
N ARG A 45 6.91 5.66 8.41
CA ARG A 45 6.88 6.12 7.01
C ARG A 45 8.28 6.47 6.50
N PRO A 46 8.59 6.19 5.21
CA PRO A 46 9.85 6.62 4.62
C PRO A 46 10.12 8.12 4.82
N THR A 47 11.36 8.48 5.18
CA THR A 47 11.79 9.89 5.25
C THR A 47 11.81 10.55 3.87
N HIS A 48 11.76 11.88 3.79
CA HIS A 48 11.76 12.68 2.54
C HIS A 48 12.55 12.07 1.36
N HIS A 49 13.88 11.89 1.47
CA HIS A 49 14.66 11.35 0.34
C HIS A 49 14.29 9.92 -0.06
N ARG A 50 13.87 9.09 0.91
CA ARG A 50 13.41 7.70 0.67
C ARG A 50 12.05 7.70 -0.03
N GLN A 51 11.16 8.58 0.42
CA GLN A 51 9.86 8.77 -0.20
C GLN A 51 10.01 9.26 -1.64
N THR A 52 10.73 10.37 -1.88
CA THR A 52 10.97 10.90 -3.24
C THR A 52 11.60 9.87 -4.16
N PHE A 53 12.51 9.03 -3.65
CA PHE A 53 13.08 7.92 -4.42
C PHE A 53 12.01 6.90 -4.81
N LEU A 54 11.18 6.43 -3.86
CA LEU A 54 10.17 5.43 -4.15
C LEU A 54 9.04 5.97 -5.03
N GLU A 55 8.63 7.23 -4.87
CA GLU A 55 7.67 7.89 -5.77
C GLU A 55 8.13 7.83 -7.24
N ALA A 56 9.44 7.96 -7.47
CA ALA A 56 10.00 7.92 -8.83
C ALA A 56 10.26 6.49 -9.34
N GLU A 57 10.64 5.56 -8.47
CA GLU A 57 11.23 4.28 -8.87
C GLU A 57 10.31 3.08 -8.60
N SER A 58 9.47 3.13 -7.57
CA SER A 58 8.46 2.10 -7.24
C SER A 58 7.34 2.66 -6.36
N PRO A 59 6.33 3.31 -6.96
CA PRO A 59 5.15 3.81 -6.24
C PRO A 59 4.41 2.71 -5.47
N ALA A 60 4.37 1.49 -6.02
CA ALA A 60 3.77 0.34 -5.36
C ALA A 60 4.47 0.01 -4.02
N LEU A 61 5.81 -0.06 -4.01
CA LEU A 61 6.55 -0.30 -2.76
C LEU A 61 6.33 0.85 -1.75
N LEU A 62 6.20 2.10 -2.22
CA LEU A 62 5.84 3.21 -1.35
C LEU A 62 4.46 3.01 -0.72
N ALA A 63 3.44 2.71 -1.52
CA ALA A 63 2.07 2.50 -1.07
C ALA A 63 2.02 1.43 0.04
N TYR A 64 2.68 0.28 -0.17
CA TYR A 64 2.76 -0.76 0.84
C TYR A 64 3.35 -0.27 2.18
N LEU A 65 4.50 0.42 2.13
CA LEU A 65 5.18 0.89 3.34
C LEU A 65 4.41 2.02 4.05
N GLU A 66 3.76 2.89 3.30
CA GLU A 66 2.92 3.95 3.85
C GLU A 66 1.65 3.39 4.48
N THR A 67 0.98 2.42 3.85
CA THR A 67 -0.19 1.75 4.42
C THR A 67 0.18 1.03 5.71
N LEU A 68 1.27 0.27 5.73
CA LEU A 68 1.77 -0.36 6.97
C LEU A 68 2.03 0.67 8.07
N ALA A 69 2.68 1.79 7.75
CA ALA A 69 2.96 2.83 8.73
C ALA A 69 1.71 3.57 9.20
N THR A 70 0.71 3.72 8.35
CA THR A 70 -0.54 4.44 8.65
C THR A 70 -1.52 3.60 9.44
N SER A 71 -1.58 2.28 9.16
CA SER A 71 -2.40 1.35 9.94
C SER A 71 -2.05 1.36 11.43
N GLY A 72 -0.78 1.67 11.76
CA GLY A 72 -0.27 1.60 13.13
C GLY A 72 -0.22 0.18 13.69
N ASP A 73 -0.56 -0.84 12.90
CA ASP A 73 -0.70 -2.21 13.39
C ASP A 73 0.65 -2.93 13.46
N ALA A 74 1.01 -3.34 14.68
CA ALA A 74 2.17 -4.17 14.94
C ALA A 74 2.09 -5.55 14.26
N ALA A 75 0.91 -6.06 13.92
CA ALA A 75 0.74 -7.30 13.17
C ALA A 75 1.17 -7.17 11.71
N GLY A 76 0.90 -6.03 11.06
CA GLY A 76 1.38 -5.75 9.71
C GLY A 76 2.91 -5.78 9.63
N TRP A 77 3.58 -5.09 10.54
CA TRP A 77 5.05 -5.11 10.62
C TRP A 77 5.64 -6.49 10.93
N ARG A 78 4.96 -7.29 11.77
CA ARG A 78 5.35 -8.69 12.03
C ARG A 78 5.22 -9.56 10.79
N THR A 79 4.20 -9.35 9.97
CA THR A 79 3.98 -10.11 8.74
C THR A 79 5.09 -9.81 7.72
N LEU A 80 5.47 -8.54 7.55
CA LEU A 80 6.64 -8.15 6.75
C LEU A 80 7.92 -8.85 7.24
N GLU A 81 8.15 -8.86 8.55
CA GLU A 81 9.32 -9.54 9.13
C GLU A 81 9.29 -11.06 8.90
N GLN A 82 8.11 -11.69 8.97
CA GLN A 82 7.94 -13.12 8.67
C GLN A 82 8.23 -13.43 7.21
N ARG A 83 7.76 -12.62 6.25
CA ARG A 83 8.09 -12.79 4.83
C ARG A 83 9.59 -12.70 4.59
N ILE A 84 10.25 -11.70 5.16
CA ILE A 84 11.72 -11.57 5.06
C ILE A 84 12.43 -12.76 5.69
N ARG A 85 11.94 -13.27 6.83
CA ARG A 85 12.51 -14.46 7.47
C ARG A 85 12.39 -15.68 6.58
N HIS A 86 11.23 -15.90 5.97
CA HIS A 86 11.02 -17.00 5.03
C HIS A 86 12.00 -16.94 3.85
N HIS A 87 12.21 -15.76 3.26
CA HIS A 87 13.24 -15.58 2.22
C HIS A 87 14.66 -15.85 2.74
N ALA A 88 14.97 -15.47 3.97
CA ALA A 88 16.27 -15.76 4.58
C ALA A 88 16.50 -17.26 4.75
N GLU A 89 15.48 -18.01 5.17
CA GLU A 89 15.50 -19.47 5.29
C GLU A 89 15.71 -20.12 3.92
N LEU A 90 14.97 -19.70 2.88
CA LEU A 90 15.14 -20.21 1.51
C LEU A 90 16.54 -19.96 0.93
N LEU A 91 17.14 -18.80 1.23
CA LEU A 91 18.50 -18.49 0.80
C LEU A 91 19.53 -19.36 1.49
N HIS A 92 19.29 -19.68 2.77
CA HIS A 92 20.14 -20.57 3.54
C HIS A 92 20.08 -22.01 3.01
N GLU A 93 18.87 -22.53 2.77
CA GLU A 93 18.65 -23.90 2.25
C GLU A 93 19.30 -24.13 0.87
N LYS A 94 19.26 -23.12 0.00
CA LYS A 94 19.79 -23.22 -1.37
C LYS A 94 21.30 -23.01 -1.46
N ASP A 95 21.99 -22.85 -0.33
CA ASP A 95 23.43 -22.54 -0.23
C ASP A 95 23.85 -21.39 -1.16
N ILE A 96 22.97 -20.38 -1.33
CA ILE A 96 23.23 -19.22 -2.19
C ILE A 96 24.13 -18.25 -1.43
N GLN A 97 25.41 -18.62 -1.32
CA GLN A 97 26.58 -17.89 -0.82
C GLN A 97 26.40 -17.19 0.56
N PRO A 98 27.39 -17.29 1.47
CA PRO A 98 27.39 -16.46 2.67
C PRO A 98 27.61 -14.98 2.28
N ARG A 99 26.52 -14.26 1.99
CA ARG A 99 26.52 -12.81 1.87
C ARG A 99 26.87 -12.22 3.24
N ALA A 100 27.67 -11.15 3.27
CA ALA A 100 28.10 -10.53 4.53
C ALA A 100 26.91 -10.09 5.41
N ARG A 101 25.77 -9.77 4.78
CA ARG A 101 24.52 -9.43 5.46
C ARG A 101 23.34 -10.25 4.90
N PRO A 102 23.07 -11.47 5.42
CA PRO A 102 22.01 -12.33 4.90
C PRO A 102 20.61 -11.71 5.03
N LYS A 103 20.36 -10.92 6.10
CA LYS A 103 19.08 -10.22 6.27
C LYS A 103 18.83 -9.17 5.18
N LEU A 104 19.86 -8.43 4.73
CA LEU A 104 19.71 -7.45 3.64
C LEU A 104 19.45 -8.14 2.31
N ALA A 105 20.07 -9.31 2.10
CA ALA A 105 19.80 -10.12 0.93
C ALA A 105 18.36 -10.64 0.92
N ALA A 106 17.87 -11.13 2.06
CA ALA A 106 16.48 -11.57 2.18
C ALA A 106 15.49 -10.44 1.90
N ILE A 107 15.77 -9.21 2.39
CA ILE A 107 14.98 -8.02 2.03
C ILE A 107 14.99 -7.81 0.51
N TRP A 108 16.16 -7.88 -0.14
CA TRP A 108 16.28 -7.71 -1.58
C TRP A 108 15.42 -8.71 -2.37
N HIS A 109 15.43 -9.99 -1.97
CA HIS A 109 14.62 -11.04 -2.61
C HIS A 109 13.12 -10.91 -2.33
N CYS A 110 12.75 -10.26 -1.23
CA CYS A 110 11.36 -9.99 -0.88
C CYS A 110 10.80 -8.75 -1.62
N LEU A 111 11.65 -7.83 -2.12
CA LEU A 111 11.18 -6.59 -2.79
C LEU A 111 10.11 -6.79 -3.87
N PRO A 112 10.21 -7.77 -4.79
CA PRO A 112 9.20 -7.97 -5.83
C PRO A 112 7.81 -8.30 -5.25
N GLU A 113 7.79 -9.10 -4.19
CA GLU A 113 6.59 -9.49 -3.48
C GLU A 113 5.98 -8.29 -2.75
N LEU A 114 6.79 -7.48 -2.05
CA LEU A 114 6.31 -6.27 -1.38
C LEU A 114 5.73 -5.25 -2.38
N ALA A 115 6.40 -5.07 -3.52
CA ALA A 115 5.89 -4.24 -4.59
C ALA A 115 4.60 -4.80 -5.19
N GLY A 116 4.46 -6.12 -5.33
CA GLY A 116 3.21 -6.75 -5.77
C GLY A 116 2.05 -6.48 -4.83
N ILE A 117 2.24 -6.60 -3.51
CA ILE A 117 1.23 -6.24 -2.50
C ILE A 117 0.85 -4.77 -2.62
N GLY A 118 1.85 -3.90 -2.72
CA GLY A 118 1.65 -2.48 -2.90
C GLY A 118 0.87 -2.13 -4.17
N GLN A 119 1.06 -2.90 -5.24
CA GLN A 119 0.30 -2.71 -6.47
C GLN A 119 -1.19 -3.07 -6.25
N THR A 120 -1.49 -4.14 -5.52
CA THR A 120 -2.89 -4.48 -5.15
C THR A 120 -3.57 -3.36 -4.37
N ILE A 121 -2.84 -2.66 -3.48
CA ILE A 121 -3.37 -1.50 -2.75
C ILE A 121 -3.71 -0.35 -3.73
N LEU A 122 -2.81 -0.07 -4.67
CA LEU A 122 -3.02 0.99 -5.66
C LEU A 122 -4.18 0.66 -6.60
N ASP A 123 -4.26 -0.58 -7.08
CA ASP A 123 -5.32 -1.04 -7.97
C ASP A 123 -6.70 -0.91 -7.28
N GLY A 124 -6.82 -1.37 -6.02
CA GLY A 124 -8.06 -1.22 -5.25
C GLY A 124 -8.44 0.24 -4.97
N ALA A 125 -7.46 1.13 -4.76
CA ALA A 125 -7.71 2.55 -4.61
C ALA A 125 -8.23 3.21 -5.90
N ASP A 126 -7.79 2.75 -7.07
CA ASP A 126 -8.27 3.26 -8.36
C ASP A 126 -9.66 2.72 -8.71
N GLU A 127 -10.00 1.49 -8.30
CA GLU A 127 -11.37 0.96 -8.36
C GLU A 127 -12.34 1.78 -7.49
N LEU A 128 -11.96 2.09 -6.24
CA LEU A 128 -12.76 2.92 -5.34
C LEU A 128 -12.98 4.35 -5.86
N LYS A 129 -11.94 4.99 -6.43
CA LYS A 129 -12.08 6.31 -7.06
C LYS A 129 -13.02 6.26 -8.26
N SER A 130 -12.91 5.21 -9.10
CA SER A 130 -13.77 5.03 -10.27
C SER A 130 -15.24 4.83 -9.90
N ALA A 131 -15.52 4.14 -8.79
CA ALA A 131 -16.87 3.99 -8.26
C ALA A 131 -17.44 5.31 -7.72
N ALA A 132 -16.65 6.10 -6.98
CA ALA A 132 -17.05 7.41 -6.46
C ALA A 132 -17.31 8.44 -7.57
N ASP A 133 -16.54 8.41 -8.66
CA ASP A 133 -16.78 9.28 -9.84
C ASP A 133 -18.08 8.93 -10.57
N PHE A 134 -18.58 7.69 -10.44
CA PHE A 134 -19.87 7.27 -10.99
C PHE A 134 -21.07 7.67 -10.12
N GLU A 135 -20.86 8.01 -8.84
CA GLU A 135 -21.92 8.33 -7.88
C GLU A 135 -22.29 9.83 -7.82
N VAL A 136 -21.73 10.67 -8.71
CA VAL A 136 -22.15 12.07 -8.89
C VAL A 136 -23.13 12.19 -10.04
N ALA A 137 -24.35 11.69 -9.85
CA ALA A 137 -25.50 12.16 -10.61
C ALA A 137 -26.81 12.00 -9.81
N PRO A 138 -27.37 13.09 -9.25
CA PRO A 138 -28.80 13.18 -9.04
C PRO A 138 -29.45 13.81 -10.28
N THR A 139 -30.19 12.98 -11.02
CA THR A 139 -31.34 13.41 -11.81
C THR A 139 -32.35 14.11 -10.92
N ASP A 140 -32.64 15.38 -11.18
CA ASP A 140 -33.95 15.88 -11.65
C ASP A 140 -34.06 17.39 -11.43
N THR A 141 -34.33 18.13 -12.51
CA THR A 141 -35.19 19.32 -12.43
C THR A 141 -35.83 19.59 -13.79
N ASP A 142 -37.08 19.17 -13.86
CA ASP A 142 -38.25 19.85 -14.41
C ASP A 142 -38.17 20.48 -15.81
N ALA A 143 -39.04 19.99 -16.68
CA ALA A 143 -39.31 20.52 -17.99
C ALA A 143 -40.02 21.88 -17.90
N LYS A 144 -39.42 22.93 -18.47
CA LYS A 144 -40.20 24.06 -19.00
C LYS A 144 -39.53 24.72 -20.21
N ALA A 145 -40.35 24.89 -21.24
CA ALA A 145 -40.04 25.45 -22.55
C ALA A 145 -39.61 26.93 -22.51
N GLY A 146 -38.74 27.31 -23.47
CA GLY A 146 -38.42 28.70 -23.80
C GLY A 146 -37.55 28.79 -25.05
N ASP A 147 -38.02 29.56 -26.02
CA ASP A 147 -37.60 29.72 -27.41
C ASP A 147 -36.45 30.73 -27.61
N GLY A 148 -35.67 30.52 -28.69
CA GLY A 148 -34.99 31.58 -29.47
C GLY A 148 -33.60 32.08 -29.04
N GLY A 149 -32.63 32.08 -29.98
CA GLY A 149 -31.50 33.02 -29.92
C GLY A 149 -30.15 32.57 -30.50
N ASP A 150 -30.05 32.68 -31.82
CA ASP A 150 -28.90 32.86 -32.72
C ASP A 150 -27.45 33.15 -32.23
N ASP A 151 -26.54 32.61 -33.05
CA ASP A 151 -25.27 33.15 -33.60
C ASP A 151 -23.89 33.05 -32.89
N LYS A 152 -22.98 32.41 -33.65
CA LYS A 152 -21.52 32.61 -33.82
C LYS A 152 -20.53 32.43 -32.65
N GLY A 153 -19.63 31.46 -32.86
CA GLY A 153 -18.29 31.50 -32.27
C GLY A 153 -17.49 30.21 -32.43
N SER A 154 -17.26 29.75 -33.67
CA SER A 154 -16.38 28.60 -33.94
C SER A 154 -14.90 29.00 -33.95
N ALA A 155 -14.08 28.08 -33.45
CA ALA A 155 -12.67 27.85 -33.73
C ALA A 155 -11.61 28.80 -33.12
N GLY A 156 -11.02 28.34 -32.01
CA GLY A 156 -9.73 28.76 -31.49
C GLY A 156 -8.99 27.57 -30.88
N LYS A 157 -8.31 26.81 -31.74
CA LYS A 157 -7.53 25.61 -31.43
C LYS A 157 -6.19 25.99 -30.76
N THR A 158 -5.74 25.06 -29.90
CA THR A 158 -4.35 24.76 -29.48
C THR A 158 -3.59 25.72 -28.56
N GLY A 159 -3.13 25.15 -27.45
CA GLY A 159 -2.05 25.73 -26.66
C GLY A 159 -1.71 25.05 -25.33
N SER A 160 -2.17 23.82 -25.03
CA SER A 160 -1.67 23.10 -23.84
C SER A 160 -0.56 22.13 -24.25
N ASN A 161 0.64 22.67 -24.46
CA ASN A 161 1.87 21.90 -24.50
C ASN A 161 2.27 21.55 -23.05
N GLY A 162 1.48 20.69 -22.40
CA GLY A 162 1.98 19.89 -21.31
C GLY A 162 2.98 18.90 -21.91
N THR A 163 4.27 19.19 -21.80
CA THR A 163 5.30 18.19 -22.09
C THR A 163 5.13 17.06 -21.07
N ALA A 164 4.30 16.08 -21.41
CA ALA A 164 4.31 14.78 -20.77
C ALA A 164 5.70 14.20 -21.05
N ALA A 165 6.64 14.46 -20.13
CA ALA A 165 7.92 13.80 -20.14
C ALA A 165 7.61 12.31 -20.15
N LYS A 166 8.05 11.63 -21.21
CA LYS A 166 7.92 10.19 -21.34
C LYS A 166 8.38 9.55 -20.03
N PRO A 167 7.58 8.68 -19.37
CA PRO A 167 7.96 8.09 -18.11
C PRO A 167 9.34 7.47 -18.27
N ARG A 168 10.28 7.96 -17.46
CA ARG A 168 11.66 7.49 -17.50
C ARG A 168 11.63 6.01 -17.10
N PRO A 169 12.30 5.12 -17.83
CA PRO A 169 12.38 3.73 -17.41
C PRO A 169 12.96 3.69 -15.99
N SER A 170 12.25 3.02 -15.07
CA SER A 170 12.69 2.84 -13.69
C SER A 170 14.05 2.17 -13.67
N ARG A 171 14.95 2.68 -12.82
CA ARG A 171 16.25 2.07 -12.54
C ARG A 171 16.12 0.88 -11.62
N LEU A 172 15.02 0.84 -10.84
CA LEU A 172 14.63 -0.27 -10.00
C LEU A 172 13.77 -1.26 -10.81
N ALA A 173 14.44 -2.21 -11.47
CA ALA A 173 13.76 -3.26 -12.22
C ALA A 173 13.44 -4.44 -11.30
N LEU A 174 12.22 -4.46 -10.74
CA LEU A 174 11.71 -5.61 -10.00
C LEU A 174 10.91 -6.54 -10.94
N PRO A 175 11.11 -7.86 -10.89
CA PRO A 175 10.22 -8.79 -11.61
C PRO A 175 8.79 -8.64 -11.10
N VAL A 176 7.81 -8.72 -12.00
CA VAL A 176 6.39 -8.79 -11.61
C VAL A 176 6.13 -10.18 -11.04
N VAL A 177 5.58 -10.25 -9.83
CA VAL A 177 5.27 -11.51 -9.15
C VAL A 177 3.81 -11.45 -8.70
N ALA A 178 3.05 -12.51 -8.97
CA ALA A 178 1.71 -12.67 -8.39
C ALA A 178 1.84 -12.98 -6.90
N VAL A 179 1.19 -12.19 -6.05
CA VAL A 179 1.29 -12.32 -4.60
C VAL A 179 -0.01 -12.83 -4.01
N VAL A 180 0.08 -13.82 -3.14
CA VAL A 180 -1.04 -14.25 -2.30
C VAL A 180 -0.93 -13.50 -0.97
N LEU A 181 -1.93 -12.66 -0.70
CA LEU A 181 -2.03 -11.93 0.57
C LEU A 181 -2.37 -12.90 1.69
N THR A 182 -1.75 -12.71 2.85
CA THR A 182 -2.19 -13.40 4.06
C THR A 182 -3.47 -12.77 4.59
N GLU A 183 -4.27 -13.51 5.36
CA GLU A 183 -5.47 -12.95 6.00
C GLU A 183 -5.17 -11.73 6.87
N THR A 184 -3.98 -11.69 7.48
CA THR A 184 -3.55 -10.55 8.28
C THR A 184 -3.31 -9.34 7.39
N GLU A 185 -2.64 -9.50 6.24
CA GLU A 185 -2.44 -8.39 5.31
C GLU A 185 -3.75 -7.92 4.69
N THR A 186 -4.66 -8.81 4.30
CA THR A 186 -5.97 -8.39 3.79
C THR A 186 -6.71 -7.51 4.80
N LYS A 187 -6.66 -7.88 6.09
CA LYS A 187 -7.31 -7.10 7.17
C LYS A 187 -6.58 -5.80 7.48
N VAL A 188 -5.25 -5.84 7.59
CA VAL A 188 -4.43 -4.68 8.00
C VAL A 188 -4.31 -3.64 6.90
N LEU A 189 -4.32 -4.09 5.65
CA LEU A 189 -4.27 -3.23 4.47
C LEU A 189 -5.67 -2.81 3.99
N ASP A 190 -6.73 -3.26 4.67
CA ASP A 190 -8.12 -2.95 4.37
C ASP A 190 -8.49 -3.32 2.91
N LEU A 191 -8.06 -4.51 2.48
CA LEU A 191 -8.24 -5.03 1.12
C LEU A 191 -9.34 -6.11 1.04
N GLY A 192 -10.19 -6.20 2.05
CA GLY A 192 -11.35 -7.11 2.03
C GLY A 192 -12.49 -6.53 1.20
N ASP A 193 -13.28 -7.39 0.54
CA ASP A 193 -14.58 -6.98 -0.02
C ASP A 193 -15.51 -6.56 1.13
N ASP A 194 -15.76 -5.25 1.26
CA ASP A 194 -16.80 -4.69 2.14
C ASP A 194 -18.23 -5.08 1.71
N ALA A 195 -18.38 -5.87 0.63
CA ALA A 195 -19.66 -6.34 0.12
C ALA A 195 -20.42 -7.31 1.06
N ASN A 196 -19.83 -7.72 2.20
CA ASN A 196 -20.47 -8.68 3.10
C ASN A 196 -20.91 -8.15 4.47
N ASP A 197 -20.69 -6.88 4.80
CA ASP A 197 -21.14 -6.31 6.10
C ASP A 197 -22.42 -5.46 6.03
N ALA A 198 -23.03 -5.36 4.84
CA ALA A 198 -24.29 -4.63 4.64
C ALA A 198 -25.57 -5.49 4.84
N ASN A 199 -25.48 -6.67 5.45
CA ASN A 199 -26.66 -7.50 5.71
C ASN A 199 -26.66 -8.18 7.09
N ALA A 200 -26.27 -7.45 8.14
CA ALA A 200 -26.77 -7.72 9.49
C ALA A 200 -28.01 -6.84 9.71
N LYS A 201 -29.18 -7.41 9.42
CA LYS A 201 -30.53 -6.83 9.56
C LYS A 201 -30.68 -5.94 10.80
N ASN A 202 -31.22 -4.74 10.56
CA ASN A 202 -31.92 -3.95 11.56
C ASN A 202 -33.17 -4.69 12.08
N ASP A 203 -33.46 -4.38 13.34
CA ASP A 203 -34.75 -4.43 14.05
C ASP A 203 -35.39 -5.79 14.38
N ASP A 204 -35.41 -6.09 15.68
CA ASP A 204 -36.69 -6.15 16.41
C ASP A 204 -36.41 -6.07 17.92
N THR A 205 -36.67 -4.90 18.51
CA THR A 205 -37.05 -4.81 19.93
C THR A 205 -38.56 -4.70 20.00
N PRO A 206 -39.23 -5.49 20.84
CA PRO A 206 -40.42 -5.00 21.50
C PRO A 206 -40.29 -5.04 23.02
N ASP A 207 -40.79 -3.95 23.58
CA ASP A 207 -40.95 -3.56 24.97
C ASP A 207 -41.70 -4.61 25.83
N GLY A 208 -41.52 -4.53 27.15
CA GLY A 208 -41.89 -5.56 28.15
C GLY A 208 -43.39 -5.81 28.40
N PRO A 209 -43.73 -6.62 29.43
CA PRO A 209 -44.35 -5.98 30.61
C PRO A 209 -43.99 -6.57 31.99
N ASP A 210 -44.35 -5.77 33.01
CA ASP A 210 -44.19 -5.87 34.46
C ASP A 210 -44.46 -7.23 35.17
N GLY A 211 -43.80 -7.42 36.33
CA GLY A 211 -43.79 -8.62 37.19
C GLY A 211 -45.13 -9.01 37.87
N PRO A 212 -45.15 -10.06 38.73
CA PRO A 212 -44.87 -9.84 40.16
C PRO A 212 -44.31 -11.03 41.01
N THR A 213 -43.66 -10.67 42.13
CA THR A 213 -43.50 -11.34 43.45
C THR A 213 -43.52 -12.87 43.67
N GLY A 214 -42.38 -13.40 44.18
CA GLY A 214 -42.23 -14.45 45.23
C GLY A 214 -42.53 -15.93 44.87
N PRO A 215 -42.11 -16.96 45.66
CA PRO A 215 -41.50 -16.95 47.01
C PRO A 215 -40.20 -17.81 47.17
N LYS A 216 -39.47 -17.60 48.29
CA LYS A 216 -38.51 -18.54 48.96
C LYS A 216 -39.25 -19.23 50.14
N PRO A 217 -38.75 -20.25 50.90
CA PRO A 217 -37.46 -21.00 50.88
C PRO A 217 -37.60 -22.54 51.10
N GLY A 218 -36.48 -23.29 51.07
CA GLY A 218 -36.40 -24.65 51.64
C GLY A 218 -34.99 -25.29 51.62
N VAL A 219 -34.41 -25.49 52.80
CA VAL A 219 -33.15 -26.20 53.15
C VAL A 219 -33.44 -27.72 53.29
N PRO A 220 -32.57 -28.69 52.89
CA PRO A 220 -31.50 -29.28 53.73
C PRO A 220 -30.24 -29.71 52.91
N LYS A 221 -29.07 -30.04 53.47
CA LYS A 221 -28.71 -30.77 54.70
C LYS A 221 -27.26 -30.48 55.07
#